data_AF-A0A848U502-F1
#
_entry.id   AF-A0A848U502-F1
#
_cell.length_a   1.000
_cell.length_b   1.000
_cell.length_c   1.000
_cell.angle_alpha   90.00
_cell.angle_beta   90.00
_cell.angle_gamma   90.00
#
_symmetry.space_group_name_H-M   'P 1'
#
loop_
_entity.id
_entity.type
_entity.pdbx_description
1 polymer ?
#
loop_
_entity_poly.entity_id
_entity_poly.type
_entity_poly.pdbx_seq_one_letter_code
_entity_poly.pdbx_strand_id
1 'polypeptide(L)'
;MNKVITFLTRTRGNPNTASKFGITDFLAYGYLLAGVLIILMPVFWTFLSSIKPERAIDSFDTRLLPIAQIQSDIEGVGSKPIWEYTAEDGTVTNVFKAGPTRKLTDVAPVSNPQEVIQVERTRLAPSEELRIATENYLDPLLSRNGQENFHFGTYLFNSVFVTVVATLLT
;
A
#
# COMPACT_ATOMS: atom_id res chain seq x y z
N MET A 1 -8.12 -39.15 -5.31
CA MET A 1 -8.53 -37.74 -5.17
C MET A 1 -8.66 -37.40 -3.70
N ASN A 2 -8.17 -36.23 -3.28
CA ASN A 2 -8.20 -35.79 -1.87
C ASN A 2 -9.67 -35.56 -1.42
N LYS A 3 -10.07 -36.11 -0.26
CA LYS A 3 -11.45 -36.00 0.27
C LYS A 3 -11.93 -34.55 0.37
N VAL A 4 -11.00 -33.64 0.67
CA VAL A 4 -11.24 -32.19 0.76
C VAL A 4 -11.63 -31.60 -0.60
N ILE A 5 -10.92 -31.95 -1.67
CA ILE A 5 -11.24 -31.46 -3.02
C ILE A 5 -12.60 -31.98 -3.45
N THR A 6 -12.89 -33.27 -3.22
CA THR A 6 -14.20 -33.86 -3.51
C THR A 6 -15.34 -33.18 -2.74
N PHE A 7 -15.08 -32.74 -1.51
CA PHE A 7 -16.05 -31.98 -0.72
C PHE A 7 -16.25 -30.56 -1.26
N LEU A 8 -15.16 -29.83 -1.55
CA LEU A 8 -15.20 -28.45 -2.01
C LEU A 8 -15.75 -28.28 -3.43
N THR A 9 -15.67 -29.30 -4.28
CA THR A 9 -16.16 -29.26 -5.66
C THR A 9 -17.45 -30.08 -5.85
N ARG A 10 -18.17 -30.40 -4.77
CA ARG A 10 -19.38 -31.22 -4.83
C ARG A 10 -20.54 -30.45 -5.46
N THR A 11 -21.09 -30.96 -6.56
CA THR A 11 -22.31 -30.44 -7.17
C THR A 11 -23.53 -31.22 -6.66
N ARG A 12 -24.74 -30.71 -6.94
CA ARG A 12 -26.01 -31.35 -6.61
C ARG A 12 -26.14 -32.78 -7.17
N GLY A 13 -25.40 -33.12 -8.22
CA GLY A 13 -25.37 -34.48 -8.78
C GLY A 13 -24.49 -35.45 -7.97
N ASN A 14 -24.93 -36.71 -7.83
CA ASN A 14 -24.11 -37.81 -7.31
C ASN A 14 -22.87 -38.00 -8.23
N PRO A 15 -21.67 -38.38 -7.73
CA PRO A 15 -20.51 -38.73 -8.57
C PRO A 15 -20.81 -39.64 -9.77
N ASN A 16 -21.86 -40.47 -9.72
CA ASN A 16 -22.29 -41.34 -10.82
C ASN A 16 -23.39 -40.75 -11.75
N THR A 17 -23.92 -39.57 -11.44
CA THR A 17 -25.09 -38.96 -12.14
C THR A 17 -24.83 -37.50 -12.56
N ALA A 18 -23.81 -36.85 -12.01
CA ALA A 18 -23.42 -35.48 -12.32
C ALA A 18 -22.73 -35.38 -13.68
N SER A 19 -23.50 -35.39 -14.78
CA SER A 19 -22.94 -35.18 -16.11
C SER A 19 -22.78 -33.71 -16.48
N LYS A 20 -23.42 -32.77 -15.75
CA LYS A 20 -23.44 -31.33 -16.08
C LYS A 20 -23.56 -30.45 -14.82
N PHE A 21 -22.87 -29.30 -14.85
CA PHE A 21 -22.98 -28.25 -13.85
C PHE A 21 -24.33 -27.52 -14.00
N GLY A 22 -25.16 -27.55 -12.96
CA GLY A 22 -26.50 -26.97 -13.00
C GLY A 22 -26.55 -25.49 -12.58
N ILE A 23 -27.67 -24.81 -12.87
CA ILE A 23 -27.90 -23.42 -12.43
C ILE A 23 -27.85 -23.29 -10.90
N THR A 24 -28.34 -24.29 -10.17
CA THR A 24 -28.28 -24.31 -8.70
C THR A 24 -26.85 -24.39 -8.20
N ASP A 25 -25.99 -25.16 -8.88
CA ASP A 25 -24.56 -25.22 -8.55
C ASP A 25 -23.90 -23.87 -8.83
N PHE A 26 -24.20 -23.24 -9.98
CA PHE A 26 -23.71 -21.90 -10.30
C PHE A 26 -24.08 -20.88 -9.23
N LEU A 27 -25.35 -20.83 -8.82
CA LEU A 27 -25.84 -19.92 -7.79
C LEU A 27 -25.21 -20.21 -6.43
N ALA A 28 -25.07 -21.48 -6.05
CA ALA A 28 -24.45 -21.86 -4.79
C ALA A 28 -22.96 -21.49 -4.73
N TYR A 29 -22.19 -21.85 -5.75
CA TYR A 29 -20.77 -21.51 -5.83
C TYR A 29 -20.55 -20.00 -5.99
N GLY A 30 -21.40 -19.32 -6.77
CA GLY A 30 -21.37 -17.86 -6.89
C GLY A 30 -21.65 -17.17 -5.55
N TYR A 31 -22.65 -17.64 -4.80
CA TYR A 31 -22.94 -17.13 -3.45
C TYR A 31 -21.78 -17.36 -2.48
N LEU A 32 -21.19 -18.57 -2.48
CA LEU A 32 -20.04 -18.90 -1.64
C LEU A 32 -18.83 -18.03 -2.01
N LEU A 33 -18.52 -17.90 -3.30
CA LEU A 33 -17.42 -17.06 -3.78
C LEU A 33 -17.65 -15.58 -3.41
N ALA A 34 -18.86 -15.07 -3.59
CA ALA A 34 -19.22 -13.71 -3.20
C ALA A 34 -19.03 -13.50 -1.69
N GLY A 35 -19.47 -14.45 -0.85
CA GLY A 35 -19.24 -14.41 0.59
C GLY A 35 -17.74 -14.36 0.94
N VAL A 36 -16.93 -15.21 0.30
CA VAL A 36 -15.47 -15.20 0.48
C VAL A 36 -14.87 -13.87 0.05
N LEU A 37 -15.25 -13.33 -1.11
CA LEU A 37 -14.73 -12.06 -1.62
C LEU A 37 -15.13 -10.88 -0.74
N ILE A 38 -16.36 -10.84 -0.22
CA ILE A 38 -16.82 -9.79 0.71
C ILE A 38 -15.95 -9.76 1.96
N ILE A 39 -15.62 -10.94 2.52
CA ILE A 39 -14.78 -11.05 3.71
C ILE A 39 -13.29 -10.77 3.38
N LEU A 40 -12.81 -11.23 2.23
CA LEU A 40 -11.39 -11.13 1.85
C LEU A 40 -11.01 -9.73 1.36
N MET A 41 -11.94 -9.01 0.74
CA MET A 41 -11.70 -7.67 0.19
C MET A 41 -11.07 -6.68 1.20
N PRO A 42 -11.61 -6.48 2.42
CA PRO A 42 -10.99 -5.58 3.39
C PRO A 42 -9.59 -6.05 3.81
N VAL A 43 -9.38 -7.36 3.98
CA VAL A 43 -8.07 -7.92 4.34
C VAL A 43 -7.04 -7.68 3.24
N PHE A 44 -7.44 -7.90 1.98
CA PHE A 44 -6.60 -7.64 0.82
C PHE A 44 -6.26 -6.15 0.70
N TRP A 45 -7.23 -5.27 0.97
CA TRP A 45 -7.00 -3.82 1.01
C TRP A 45 -6.02 -3.41 2.10
N THR A 46 -6.14 -3.97 3.30
CA THR A 46 -5.19 -3.75 4.40
C THR A 46 -3.79 -4.24 4.03
N PHE A 47 -3.68 -5.40 3.39
CA PHE A 47 -2.40 -5.91 2.91
C PHE A 47 -1.73 -4.95 1.93
N LEU A 48 -2.45 -4.49 0.90
CA LEU A 48 -1.93 -3.49 -0.05
C LEU A 48 -1.56 -2.17 0.65
N SER A 49 -2.37 -1.74 1.61
CA SER A 49 -2.09 -0.52 2.38
C SER A 49 -0.85 -0.65 3.27
N SER A 50 -0.56 -1.85 3.77
CA SER A 50 0.59 -2.08 4.66
C SER A 50 1.95 -1.86 4.01
N ILE A 51 2.02 -1.99 2.67
CA ILE A 51 3.25 -1.79 1.88
C ILE A 51 3.32 -0.38 1.27
N LYS A 52 2.32 0.48 1.52
CA LYS A 52 2.31 1.86 1.05
C LYS A 52 3.19 2.76 1.94
N PRO A 53 3.81 3.79 1.35
CA PRO A 53 4.51 4.84 2.11
C PRO A 53 3.57 5.59 3.06
N GLU A 54 4.09 6.10 4.18
CA GLU A 54 3.35 6.86 5.21
C GLU A 54 2.52 8.01 4.62
N ARG A 55 3.13 8.83 3.75
CA ARG A 55 2.42 9.94 3.08
C ARG A 55 1.20 9.49 2.27
N ALA A 56 1.25 8.30 1.66
CA ALA A 56 0.13 7.75 0.90
C ALA A 56 -1.00 7.26 1.82
N ILE A 57 -0.66 6.85 3.05
CA ILE A 57 -1.63 6.50 4.09
C ILE A 57 -2.32 7.77 4.61
N ASP A 58 -1.54 8.81 4.92
CA ASP A 58 -2.06 10.10 5.41
C ASP A 58 -2.96 10.81 4.40
N SER A 59 -2.64 10.71 3.11
CA SER A 59 -3.45 11.30 2.04
C SER A 59 -4.64 10.44 1.61
N PHE A 60 -4.89 9.29 2.27
CA PHE A 60 -5.93 8.32 1.90
C PHE A 60 -5.88 7.89 0.43
N ASP A 61 -4.69 7.58 -0.07
CA ASP A 61 -4.48 7.24 -1.47
C ASP A 61 -5.24 5.96 -1.86
N THR A 62 -6.22 6.10 -2.76
CA THR A 62 -7.07 4.99 -3.23
C THR A 62 -6.42 4.16 -4.34
N ARG A 63 -5.21 4.51 -4.80
CA ARG A 63 -4.47 3.73 -5.80
C ARG A 63 -4.08 2.37 -5.22
N LEU A 64 -4.02 1.34 -6.08
CA LEU A 64 -3.63 -0.02 -5.65
C LEU A 64 -2.12 -0.18 -5.50
N LEU A 65 -1.33 0.53 -6.33
CA LEU A 65 0.12 0.43 -6.33
C LEU A 65 0.74 1.30 -5.24
N PRO A 66 1.85 0.86 -4.61
CA PRO A 66 2.56 1.65 -3.61
C PRO A 66 3.42 2.72 -4.31
N ILE A 67 2.87 3.92 -4.44
CA ILE A 67 3.50 5.05 -5.12
C ILE A 67 3.89 6.11 -4.09
N ALA A 68 5.09 6.69 -4.22
CA ALA A 68 5.55 7.78 -3.39
C ALA A 68 5.95 8.98 -4.26
N GLN A 69 5.61 10.19 -3.80
CA GLN A 69 6.22 11.39 -4.36
C GLN A 69 7.68 11.48 -3.92
N ILE A 70 8.57 11.67 -4.90
CA ILE A 70 10.01 11.77 -4.72
C ILE A 70 10.32 13.00 -3.87
N GLN A 71 11.21 12.83 -2.89
CA GLN A 71 11.78 13.92 -2.11
C GLN A 71 13.25 14.05 -2.47
N SER A 72 13.69 15.27 -2.78
CA SER A 72 15.11 15.57 -2.91
C SER A 72 15.50 16.54 -1.82
N ASP A 73 16.72 16.38 -1.32
CA ASP A 73 17.37 17.46 -0.58
C ASP A 73 17.83 18.53 -1.58
N ILE A 74 17.55 19.79 -1.26
CA ILE A 74 17.84 20.94 -2.11
C ILE A 74 18.75 21.87 -1.33
N GLU A 75 19.88 22.23 -1.94
CA GLU A 75 20.89 23.06 -1.31
C GLU A 75 20.30 24.38 -0.82
N GLY A 76 20.49 24.69 0.47
CA GLY A 76 20.00 25.92 1.11
C GLY A 76 18.52 25.95 1.49
N VAL A 77 17.70 24.97 1.07
CA VAL A 77 16.26 24.91 1.39
C VAL A 77 15.91 23.71 2.27
N GLY A 78 16.59 22.58 2.06
CA GLY A 78 16.30 21.31 2.72
C GLY A 78 15.41 20.38 1.88
N SER A 79 14.96 19.29 2.49
CA SER A 79 14.18 18.25 1.81
C SER A 79 12.79 18.76 1.40
N LYS A 80 12.47 18.67 0.10
CA LYS A 80 11.16 19.04 -0.46
C LYS A 80 10.63 17.98 -1.43
N PRO A 81 9.30 17.86 -1.55
CA PRO A 81 8.68 17.02 -2.57
C PRO A 81 8.86 17.62 -3.97
N ILE A 82 9.23 16.78 -4.93
CA ILE A 82 9.52 17.17 -6.31
C ILE A 82 8.25 17.11 -7.17
N TRP A 83 8.13 18.08 -8.05
CA TRP A 83 7.05 18.23 -9.02
C TRP A 83 7.64 18.34 -10.42
N GLU A 84 6.93 17.80 -11.39
CA GLU A 84 7.20 17.97 -12.81
C GLU A 84 6.38 19.15 -13.31
N TYR A 85 7.07 20.16 -13.85
CA TYR A 85 6.47 21.28 -14.53
C TYR A 85 6.55 21.08 -16.04
N THR A 86 5.39 21.09 -16.72
CA THR A 86 5.32 21.08 -18.19
C THR A 86 5.15 22.51 -18.70
N ALA A 87 6.18 23.01 -19.39
CA ALA A 87 6.16 24.32 -20.05
C ALA A 87 5.30 24.31 -21.33
N GLU A 88 5.02 25.49 -21.90
CA GLU A 88 4.16 25.62 -23.09
C GLU A 88 4.75 24.99 -24.35
N ASP A 89 6.07 24.88 -24.39
CA ASP A 89 6.83 24.19 -25.42
C ASP A 89 6.82 22.65 -25.26
N GLY A 90 6.22 22.13 -24.18
CA GLY A 90 6.21 20.72 -23.83
C GLY A 90 7.43 20.25 -23.05
N THR A 91 8.37 21.13 -22.71
CA THR A 91 9.55 20.79 -21.92
C THR A 91 9.14 20.47 -20.48
N VAL A 92 9.56 19.29 -19.97
CA VAL A 92 9.31 18.87 -18.58
C VAL A 92 10.54 19.17 -17.73
N THR A 93 10.34 19.91 -16.64
CA THR A 93 11.41 20.28 -15.70
C THR A 93 11.03 19.92 -14.27
N ASN A 94 12.00 19.39 -13.50
CA ASN A 94 11.81 19.12 -12.08
C ASN A 94 11.90 20.42 -11.27
N VAL A 95 10.84 20.71 -10.53
CA VAL A 95 10.70 21.89 -9.69
C VAL A 95 10.25 21.50 -8.28
N PHE A 96 10.43 22.39 -7.32
CA PHE A 96 9.84 22.28 -5.99
C PHE A 96 8.99 23.52 -5.70
N LYS A 97 8.04 23.40 -4.78
CA LYS A 97 7.17 24.52 -4.38
C LYS A 97 7.88 25.38 -3.34
N ALA A 98 8.08 26.65 -3.67
CA ALA A 98 8.70 27.65 -2.79
C ALA A 98 7.67 28.36 -1.89
N GLY A 99 6.38 28.28 -2.24
CA GLY A 99 5.29 28.95 -1.52
C GLY A 99 4.03 28.09 -1.33
N PRO A 100 2.94 28.69 -0.81
CA PRO A 100 1.67 28.00 -0.64
C PRO A 100 1.06 27.63 -2.00
N THR A 101 0.35 26.49 -2.04
CA THR A 101 -0.34 26.05 -3.26
C THR A 101 -1.57 26.93 -3.54
N ARG A 102 -1.57 27.66 -4.65
CA ARG A 102 -2.68 28.51 -5.13
C ARG A 102 -2.96 28.23 -6.61
N LYS A 103 -3.80 29.04 -7.28
CA LYS A 103 -4.05 28.92 -8.73
C LYS A 103 -2.75 29.13 -9.53
N LEU A 104 -2.02 30.18 -9.19
CA LEU A 104 -0.62 30.40 -9.57
C LEU A 104 0.22 30.03 -8.35
N THR A 105 1.13 29.08 -8.52
CA THR A 105 1.99 28.58 -7.44
C THR A 105 3.42 28.99 -7.71
N ASP A 106 4.09 29.50 -6.67
CA ASP A 106 5.50 29.83 -6.70
C ASP A 106 6.31 28.53 -6.67
N VAL A 107 7.05 28.25 -7.75
CA VAL A 107 7.94 27.09 -7.88
C VAL A 107 9.34 27.54 -8.25
N ALA A 108 10.34 26.75 -7.88
CA ALA A 108 11.71 26.97 -8.30
C ALA A 108 12.30 25.67 -8.89
N PRO A 109 13.11 25.76 -9.96
CA PRO A 109 13.82 24.60 -10.50
C PRO A 109 14.76 23.99 -9.45
N VAL A 110 14.85 22.66 -9.43
CA VAL A 110 15.79 21.97 -8.53
C VAL A 110 17.25 22.36 -8.82
N SER A 111 17.57 22.66 -10.08
CA SER A 111 18.90 23.11 -10.52
C SER A 111 19.24 24.54 -10.12
N ASN A 112 18.24 25.40 -9.88
CA ASN A 112 18.43 26.80 -9.51
C ASN A 112 17.39 27.25 -8.47
N PRO A 113 17.60 26.96 -7.18
CA PRO A 113 16.61 27.22 -6.12
C PRO A 113 16.27 28.70 -5.88
N GLN A 114 17.10 29.62 -6.38
CA GLN A 114 16.93 31.08 -6.23
C GLN A 114 15.89 31.65 -7.21
N GLU A 115 15.65 30.94 -8.32
CA GLU A 115 14.78 31.41 -9.39
C GLU A 115 13.34 30.96 -9.15
N VAL A 116 12.59 31.80 -8.44
CA VAL A 116 11.17 31.56 -8.18
C VAL A 116 10.34 32.06 -9.35
N ILE A 117 9.66 31.14 -10.02
CA ILE A 117 8.72 31.39 -11.11
C ILE A 117 7.28 31.10 -10.66
N GLN A 118 6.32 31.87 -11.16
CA GLN A 118 4.91 31.58 -10.96
C GLN A 118 4.38 30.75 -12.11
N VAL A 119 3.88 29.56 -11.79
CA VAL A 119 3.29 28.65 -12.77
C VAL A 119 1.86 28.31 -12.41
N GLU A 120 1.07 28.00 -13.43
CA GLU A 120 -0.28 27.48 -13.23
C GLU A 120 -0.23 26.11 -12.56
N ARG A 121 -1.03 25.92 -11.50
CA ARG A 121 -1.12 24.64 -10.79
C ARG A 121 -1.52 23.46 -11.71
N THR A 122 -2.29 23.73 -12.76
CA THR A 122 -2.74 22.71 -13.73
C THR A 122 -1.60 22.12 -14.56
N ARG A 123 -0.45 22.80 -14.62
CA ARG A 123 0.75 22.36 -15.35
C ARG A 123 1.78 21.68 -14.44
N LEU A 124 1.42 21.42 -13.18
CA LEU A 124 2.24 20.74 -12.19
C LEU A 124 1.71 19.34 -11.94
N ALA A 125 2.55 18.33 -12.17
CA ALA A 125 2.31 16.96 -11.76
C ALA A 125 3.27 16.58 -10.61
N PRO A 126 2.84 15.80 -9.61
CA PRO A 126 3.78 15.28 -8.63
C PRO A 126 4.74 14.31 -9.32
N SER A 127 6.04 14.42 -9.06
CA SER A 127 7.02 13.44 -9.55
C SER A 127 6.99 12.24 -8.63
N GLU A 128 6.61 11.09 -9.18
CA GLU A 128 6.23 9.90 -8.42
C GLU A 128 7.01 8.66 -8.87
N GLU A 129 7.35 7.80 -7.90
CA GLU A 129 8.02 6.52 -8.14
C GLU A 129 7.30 5.38 -7.42
N LEU A 130 7.48 4.16 -7.92
CA LEU A 130 7.03 2.95 -7.22
C LEU A 130 7.95 2.72 -6.01
N ARG A 131 7.39 2.80 -4.80
CA ARG A 131 8.13 2.63 -3.55
C ARG A 131 7.40 1.71 -2.59
N ILE A 132 7.99 0.55 -2.33
CA ILE A 132 7.51 -0.41 -1.33
C ILE A 132 8.05 -0.01 0.04
N ALA A 133 7.16 0.28 0.98
CA ALA A 133 7.52 0.73 2.32
C ALA A 133 7.83 -0.44 3.27
N THR A 134 8.97 -1.10 3.09
CA THR A 134 9.42 -2.20 3.98
C THR A 134 9.73 -1.74 5.41
N GLU A 135 10.03 -0.45 5.57
CA GLU A 135 10.25 0.24 6.85
C GLU A 135 9.07 0.06 7.82
N ASN A 136 7.84 -0.04 7.31
CA ASN A 136 6.63 -0.28 8.12
C ASN A 136 6.72 -1.57 8.96
N TYR A 137 7.55 -2.53 8.54
CA TYR A 137 7.77 -3.81 9.24
C TYR A 137 9.14 -3.88 9.90
N LEU A 138 10.18 -3.39 9.21
CA LEU A 138 11.56 -3.54 9.67
C LEU A 138 11.92 -2.54 10.78
N ASP A 139 11.39 -1.33 10.74
CA ASP A 139 11.74 -0.31 11.74
C ASP A 139 11.30 -0.68 13.16
N PRO A 140 10.06 -1.18 13.40
CA PRO A 140 9.67 -1.62 14.73
C PRO A 140 10.43 -2.87 15.19
N LEU A 141 10.72 -3.79 14.26
CA LEU A 141 11.42 -5.05 14.57
C LEU A 141 12.90 -4.85 14.87
N LEU A 142 13.55 -3.91 14.18
CA LEU A 142 14.99 -3.63 14.29
C LEU A 142 15.29 -2.39 15.14
N SER A 143 14.25 -1.78 15.72
CA SER A 143 14.34 -0.55 16.52
C SER A 143 15.05 0.59 15.78
N ARG A 144 14.67 0.83 14.52
CA ARG A 144 15.21 1.90 13.67
C ARG A 144 14.30 3.13 13.68
N ASN A 145 14.82 4.26 13.22
CA ASN A 145 14.05 5.50 13.00
C ASN A 145 13.23 5.97 14.22
N GLY A 146 13.75 5.76 15.44
CA GLY A 146 13.10 6.16 16.68
C GLY A 146 11.99 5.21 17.18
N GLN A 147 11.79 4.05 16.54
CA GLN A 147 10.81 3.05 16.98
C GLN A 147 11.39 2.06 18.01
N GLU A 148 11.76 2.55 19.19
CA GLU A 148 12.35 1.71 20.25
C GLU A 148 11.32 1.05 21.18
N ASN A 149 10.05 1.42 21.05
CA ASN A 149 9.00 1.02 22.00
C ASN A 149 8.51 -0.44 21.85
N PHE A 150 8.95 -1.17 20.82
CA PHE A 150 8.46 -2.51 20.51
C PHE A 150 9.51 -3.60 20.76
N HIS A 151 9.43 -4.26 21.92
CA HIS A 151 10.31 -5.38 22.28
C HIS A 151 9.77 -6.74 21.80
N PHE A 152 9.71 -6.92 20.47
CA PHE A 152 9.13 -8.11 19.83
C PHE A 152 9.64 -9.44 20.41
N GLY A 153 10.97 -9.60 20.48
CA GLY A 153 11.59 -10.86 20.91
C GLY A 153 11.20 -11.26 22.34
N THR A 154 11.17 -10.29 23.25
CA THR A 154 10.75 -10.51 24.64
C THR A 154 9.29 -10.92 24.73
N TYR A 155 8.41 -10.20 24.03
CA TYR A 155 6.97 -10.50 24.04
C TYR A 155 6.65 -11.85 23.39
N LEU A 156 7.32 -12.18 22.28
CA LEU A 156 7.21 -13.48 21.63
C LEU A 156 7.66 -14.61 22.58
N PHE A 157 8.83 -14.47 23.19
CA PHE A 157 9.36 -15.48 24.11
C PHE A 157 8.44 -15.72 25.30
N ASN A 158 7.97 -14.66 25.96
CA ASN A 158 7.06 -14.77 27.10
C ASN A 158 5.77 -15.51 26.72
N SER A 159 5.20 -15.19 25.55
CA SER A 159 3.96 -15.80 25.07
C SER A 159 4.15 -17.28 24.74
N VAL A 160 5.22 -17.63 24.02
CA VAL A 160 5.54 -19.02 23.67
C VAL A 160 5.86 -19.83 24.91
N PHE A 161 6.68 -19.29 25.82
CA PHE A 161 7.05 -19.95 27.07
C PHE A 161 5.82 -20.31 27.91
N VAL A 162 4.93 -19.34 28.16
CA VAL A 162 3.71 -19.57 28.94
C VAL A 162 2.82 -20.63 28.26
N THR A 163 2.67 -20.55 26.95
CA THR A 163 1.85 -21.50 26.19
C THR A 163 2.39 -22.93 26.27
N VAL A 164 3.70 -23.11 26.11
CA VAL A 164 4.36 -24.42 26.19
C VAL A 164 4.25 -24.99 27.59
N VAL A 165 4.55 -24.20 28.64
CA VAL A 165 4.46 -24.66 30.03
C VAL A 165 3.02 -25.03 30.40
N ALA A 166 2.03 -24.21 30.02
CA ALA A 166 0.62 -24.51 30.26
C ALA A 166 0.18 -25.82 29.60
N THR A 167 0.65 -26.07 28.37
CA THR A 167 0.37 -27.31 27.63
C THR A 167 1.01 -28.52 28.29
N LEU A 168 2.22 -28.39 28.84
CA LEU A 168 2.91 -29.49 29.53
C LEU A 168 2.30 -29.85 30.90
N LEU A 169 1.63 -28.89 31.55
CA LEU A 169 1.00 -29.10 32.86
C LEU A 169 -0.43 -29.65 32.77
N THR A 170 -1.02 -29.69 31.57
CA THR A 170 -2.37 -30.20 31.32
C THR A 170 -2.32 -31.66 30.87
#